data_AF-A3AM84-F1
#
_entry.id   AF-A3AM84-F1
#
_cell.length_a   1.000
_cell.length_b   1.000
_cell.length_c   1.000
_cell.angle_alpha   90.00
_cell.angle_beta   90.00
_cell.angle_gamma   90.00
#
_symmetry.space_group_name_H-M   'P 1'
#
loop_
_entity.id
_entity.type
_entity.pdbx_description
1 polymer ?
#
loop_
_entity_poly.entity_id
_entity_poly.type
_entity_poly.pdbx_seq_one_letter_code
_entity_poly.pdbx_strand_id
1 'polypeptide(L)'
;MARTRCWMPSPSVCHSRCDRCVLSSSFNETFLVDVLRVGVRVREAASKAATEAVARAVVRLMNDDDNDAAAARKVRVAELNVTARGAVAESR
;
A
#
# COMPACT_ATOMS: atom_id res chain seq x y z
N MET A 1 23.42 15.93 20.80
CA MET A 1 22.51 14.88 20.26
C MET A 1 21.09 15.42 20.21
N ALA A 2 20.69 16.02 19.08
CA ALA A 2 19.38 16.66 18.94
C ALA A 2 18.37 15.68 18.31
N ARG A 3 17.34 15.27 19.07
CA ARG A 3 16.18 14.54 18.56
C ARG A 3 15.29 15.49 17.76
N THR A 4 15.42 15.48 16.43
CA THR A 4 14.45 16.18 15.57
C THR A 4 13.20 15.33 15.43
N ARG A 5 12.15 15.72 16.16
CA ARG A 5 10.78 15.27 15.93
C ARG A 5 10.36 15.68 14.51
N CYS A 6 9.98 14.71 13.68
CA CYS A 6 9.32 15.00 12.41
C CYS A 6 7.85 15.34 12.70
N TRP A 7 7.56 16.62 12.77
CA TRP A 7 6.20 17.13 12.63
C TRP A 7 5.91 17.21 11.12
N MET A 8 4.82 16.59 10.66
CA MET A 8 4.26 16.85 9.33
C MET A 8 3.65 18.26 9.33
N PRO A 9 3.91 19.05 8.29
CA PRO A 9 2.77 19.53 7.52
C PRO A 9 3.01 19.60 6.00
N SER A 10 1.95 19.27 5.27
CA SER A 10 1.61 19.69 3.90
C SER A 10 2.47 19.22 2.70
N PRO A 11 1.86 19.02 1.51
CA PRO A 11 2.39 18.14 0.46
C PRO A 11 3.34 18.81 -0.53
N SER A 12 3.69 20.09 -0.38
CA SER A 12 4.19 20.88 -1.51
C SER A 12 5.70 21.14 -1.58
N VAL A 13 6.52 20.77 -0.59
CA VAL A 13 7.97 21.00 -0.68
C VAL A 13 8.79 19.88 -0.05
N CYS A 14 9.06 18.83 -0.80
CA CYS A 14 10.10 17.83 -0.50
C CYS A 14 11.07 17.78 -1.69
N HIS A 15 12.22 18.45 -1.60
CA HIS A 15 13.27 18.36 -2.63
C HIS A 15 14.67 17.98 -2.08
N SER A 16 14.83 17.77 -0.77
CA SER A 16 16.14 17.32 -0.21
C SER A 16 16.06 16.22 0.85
N ARG A 17 14.87 15.65 1.10
CA ARG A 17 14.63 14.48 2.00
C ARG A 17 14.01 13.27 1.27
N CYS A 18 14.08 13.25 -0.06
CA CYS A 18 13.27 12.34 -0.88
C CYS A 18 13.76 10.90 -0.91
N ASP A 19 15.06 10.62 -0.83
CA ASP A 19 15.55 9.26 -1.09
C ASP A 19 15.04 8.24 -0.07
N ARG A 20 15.08 8.56 1.23
CA ARG A 20 14.61 7.63 2.27
C ARG A 20 13.09 7.43 2.25
N CYS A 21 12.33 8.48 1.97
CA CYS A 21 10.86 8.39 1.89
C CYS A 21 10.43 7.65 0.62
N VAL A 22 11.05 7.95 -0.52
CA VAL A 22 10.79 7.27 -1.80
C VAL A 22 11.16 5.80 -1.71
N LEU A 23 12.30 5.46 -1.08
CA LEU A 23 12.67 4.06 -0.81
C LEU A 23 11.68 3.37 0.13
N SER A 24 11.18 4.07 1.17
CA SER A 24 10.18 3.48 2.07
C SER A 24 8.84 3.26 1.36
N SER A 25 8.41 4.17 0.49
CA SER A 25 7.17 4.04 -0.28
C SER A 25 7.28 2.92 -1.32
N SER A 26 8.40 2.82 -2.05
CA SER A 26 8.61 1.77 -3.04
C SER A 26 8.82 0.39 -2.42
N PHE A 27 9.50 0.33 -1.26
CA PHE A 27 9.63 -0.90 -0.49
C PHE A 27 8.28 -1.38 0.05
N ASN A 28 7.50 -0.48 0.67
CA ASN A 28 6.19 -0.83 1.19
C ASN A 28 5.24 -1.28 0.07
N GLU A 29 5.26 -0.59 -1.07
CA GLU A 29 4.48 -0.99 -2.23
C GLU A 29 4.85 -2.39 -2.72
N THR A 30 6.16 -2.65 -2.91
CA THR A 30 6.66 -3.97 -3.35
C THR A 30 6.34 -5.05 -2.33
N PHE A 31 6.48 -4.76 -1.03
CA PHE A 31 6.15 -5.70 0.01
C PHE A 31 4.65 -6.05 0.03
N LEU A 32 3.77 -5.06 -0.13
CA LEU A 32 2.32 -5.28 -0.12
C LEU A 32 1.83 -5.97 -1.40
N VAL A 33 2.40 -5.65 -2.56
CA VAL A 33 1.96 -6.20 -3.86
C VAL A 33 2.62 -7.55 -4.15
N ASP A 34 3.93 -7.65 -4.00
CA ASP A 34 4.70 -8.80 -4.47
C ASP A 34 4.89 -9.87 -3.38
N VAL A 35 5.11 -9.46 -2.12
CA VAL A 35 5.37 -10.39 -1.00
C VAL A 35 4.07 -10.81 -0.31
N LEU A 36 3.33 -9.85 0.23
CA LEU A 36 2.09 -10.14 0.96
C LEU A 36 0.92 -10.39 0.04
N ARG A 37 1.00 -9.95 -1.23
CA ARG A 37 -0.08 -10.10 -2.23
C ARG A 37 -1.42 -9.60 -1.69
N VAL A 38 -1.43 -8.42 -1.11
CA VAL A 38 -2.63 -7.73 -0.60
C VAL A 38 -2.86 -6.37 -1.29
N GLY A 39 -1.82 -5.81 -1.91
CA GLY A 39 -1.89 -4.56 -2.66
C GLY A 39 -2.16 -4.75 -4.16
N VAL A 40 -2.50 -3.64 -4.82
CA VAL A 40 -2.57 -3.56 -6.29
C VAL A 40 -1.68 -2.41 -6.74
N ARG A 41 -0.77 -2.69 -7.68
CA ARG A 41 0.06 -1.66 -8.32
C ARG A 41 -0.66 -1.10 -9.54
N VAL A 42 -0.89 0.21 -9.56
CA VAL A 42 -1.33 0.91 -10.77
C VAL A 42 -0.07 1.37 -11.50
N ARG A 43 0.16 0.84 -12.70
CA ARG A 43 1.32 1.29 -13.51
C ARG A 43 1.16 2.77 -13.83
N GLU A 44 2.27 3.50 -13.77
CA GLU A 44 2.29 4.90 -14.22
C GLU A 44 1.82 4.97 -15.67
N ALA A 45 0.74 5.71 -15.87
CA ALA A 45 0.24 6.08 -17.18
C ALA A 45 0.32 7.61 -17.28
N ALA A 46 0.51 8.13 -18.50
CA ALA A 46 0.42 9.57 -18.74
C ALA A 46 -0.87 10.12 -18.10
N SER A 47 -0.81 11.33 -17.52
CA SER A 47 -1.82 11.86 -16.58
C SER A 47 -3.29 11.65 -16.97
N LYS A 48 -3.61 11.72 -18.27
CA LYS A 48 -4.97 11.50 -18.79
C LYS A 48 -5.43 10.03 -18.74
N ALA A 49 -4.51 9.08 -18.85
CA ALA A 49 -4.75 7.64 -18.73
C ALA A 49 -4.61 7.12 -17.29
N ALA A 50 -4.02 7.92 -16.38
CA ALA A 50 -3.84 7.55 -14.98
C ALA A 50 -5.18 7.34 -14.26
N THR A 51 -6.14 8.26 -14.43
CA THR A 51 -7.46 8.15 -13.80
C THR A 51 -8.22 6.90 -14.23
N GLU A 52 -8.13 6.54 -15.51
CA GLU A 52 -8.77 5.34 -16.06
C GLU A 52 -8.08 4.05 -15.56
N ALA A 53 -6.76 4.06 -15.44
CA ALA A 53 -6.00 2.95 -14.85
C ALA A 53 -6.35 2.74 -13.38
N VAL A 54 -6.50 3.83 -12.61
CA VAL A 54 -6.95 3.77 -11.21
C VAL A 54 -8.37 3.25 -11.12
N ALA A 55 -9.31 3.78 -11.91
CA ALA A 55 -10.71 3.33 -11.91
C ALA A 55 -10.81 1.81 -12.20
N ARG A 56 -10.05 1.31 -13.19
CA ARG A 56 -9.98 -0.14 -13.47
C ARG A 56 -9.41 -0.95 -12.30
N ALA A 57 -8.37 -0.46 -11.64
CA ALA A 57 -7.78 -1.13 -10.49
C ALA A 57 -8.76 -1.19 -9.31
N VAL A 58 -9.51 -0.11 -9.06
CA VAL A 58 -10.54 -0.04 -8.01
C VAL A 58 -11.67 -1.02 -8.31
N VAL A 59 -12.20 -1.05 -9.54
CA VAL A 59 -13.25 -2.00 -9.92
C VAL A 59 -12.80 -3.45 -9.71
N ARG A 60 -11.57 -3.79 -10.11
CA ARG A 60 -10.97 -5.13 -9.88
C ARG A 60 -10.71 -5.46 -8.42
N LEU A 61 -10.64 -4.45 -7.55
CA LEU A 61 -10.45 -4.62 -6.11
C LEU A 61 -11.79 -4.77 -5.39
N MET A 62 -12.83 -4.09 -5.87
CA MET A 62 -14.16 -4.07 -5.26
C MET A 62 -15.04 -5.24 -5.72
N ASN A 63 -14.99 -5.59 -7.01
CA ASN A 63 -15.79 -6.68 -7.56
C ASN A 63 -15.03 -8.01 -7.48
N ASP A 64 -15.63 -8.98 -6.80
CA ASP A 64 -15.09 -10.34 -6.65
C ASP A 64 -15.51 -11.26 -7.80
N ASP A 65 -16.49 -10.85 -8.60
CA ASP A 65 -17.28 -11.77 -9.43
C ASP A 65 -16.53 -12.43 -10.58
N ASP A 66 -15.31 -11.98 -10.93
CA ASP A 66 -14.54 -12.53 -12.07
C ASP A 66 -13.02 -12.65 -11.82
N ASN A 67 -12.55 -12.54 -10.57
CA ASN A 67 -11.10 -12.51 -10.31
C ASN A 67 -10.71 -13.26 -9.04
N ASP A 68 -10.27 -14.51 -9.21
CA ASP A 68 -9.68 -15.35 -8.15
C ASP A 68 -8.59 -14.62 -7.36
N ALA A 69 -7.84 -13.72 -7.99
CA ALA A 69 -6.82 -12.93 -7.30
C ALA A 69 -7.41 -11.89 -6.34
N ALA A 70 -8.61 -11.35 -6.59
CA ALA A 70 -9.29 -10.43 -5.67
C ALA A 70 -9.79 -11.17 -4.42
N ALA A 71 -10.41 -12.33 -4.61
CA ALA A 71 -10.82 -13.21 -3.51
C ALA A 71 -9.61 -13.66 -2.67
N ALA A 72 -8.53 -14.11 -3.31
CA ALA A 72 -7.31 -14.51 -2.62
C ALA A 72 -6.67 -13.37 -1.82
N ARG A 73 -6.69 -12.12 -2.35
CA ARG A 73 -6.26 -10.93 -1.60
C ARG A 73 -7.08 -10.73 -0.33
N LYS A 74 -8.41 -10.80 -0.43
CA LYS A 74 -9.31 -10.61 0.73
C LYS A 74 -9.07 -11.66 1.81
N VAL A 75 -8.91 -12.92 1.42
CA VAL A 75 -8.55 -14.01 2.35
C VAL A 75 -7.21 -13.70 3.03
N ARG A 76 -6.20 -13.31 2.26
CA ARG A 76 -4.88 -13.00 2.81
C ARG A 76 -4.89 -11.81 3.77
N VAL A 77 -5.67 -10.78 3.46
CA VAL A 77 -5.88 -9.63 4.37
C VAL A 77 -6.55 -10.09 5.67
N ALA A 78 -7.54 -10.98 5.60
CA ALA A 78 -8.20 -11.51 6.77
C ALA A 78 -7.25 -12.34 7.65
N GLU A 79 -6.43 -13.21 7.06
CA GLU A 79 -5.38 -13.96 7.76
C GLU A 79 -4.42 -13.02 8.50
N LEU A 80 -3.87 -12.02 7.81
CA LEU A 80 -2.95 -11.05 8.40
C LEU A 80 -3.59 -10.27 9.55
N ASN A 81 -4.88 -9.93 9.44
CA ASN A 81 -5.60 -9.24 10.51
C ASN A 81 -5.71 -10.12 11.77
N VAL A 82 -6.05 -11.40 11.60
CA VAL A 82 -6.10 -12.36 12.71
C VAL A 82 -4.72 -12.51 13.36
N THR A 83 -3.67 -12.72 12.56
CA THR A 83 -2.30 -12.85 13.07
C THR A 83 -1.84 -11.59 13.80
N ALA A 84 -2.11 -10.39 13.26
CA ALA A 84 -1.73 -9.13 13.89
C ALA A 84 -2.44 -8.95 15.24
N ARG A 85 -3.74 -9.28 15.32
CA ARG A 85 -4.48 -9.24 16.59
C ARG A 85 -3.96 -10.25 17.60
N GLY A 86 -3.64 -11.46 17.16
CA GLY A 86 -3.03 -12.50 17.99
C GLY A 86 -1.69 -12.04 18.58
N ALA A 87 -0.79 -11.53 17.74
CA ALA A 87 0.52 -11.03 18.18
C ALA A 87 0.42 -9.90 19.21
N VAL A 88 -0.54 -8.98 19.04
CA VAL A 88 -0.78 -7.91 20.03
C VAL A 88 -1.34 -8.49 21.33
N ALA A 89 -2.25 -9.46 21.26
CA ALA A 89 -2.85 -10.09 22.43
C ALA A 89 -1.83 -10.91 23.25
N GLU A 90 -0.89 -11.60 22.60
CA GLU A 90 0.20 -12.34 23.25
C GLU A 90 1.26 -11.43 23.89
N SER A 91 1.40 -10.20 23.40
CA SER A 91 2.37 -9.22 23.89
C SER A 91 1.92 -8.42 25.13
N ARG A 92 0.72 -8.70 25.63
CA ARG A 92 0.09 -8.02 26.77
C ARG A 92 0.06 -8.90 28.01
#